data_AF-A0A2E8XTS7-F1
#
_entry.id   AF-A0A2E8XTS7-F1
#
_cell.length_a   1.000
_cell.length_b   1.000
_cell.length_c   1.000
_cell.angle_alpha   90.00
_cell.angle_beta   90.00
_cell.angle_gamma   90.00
#
_symmetry.space_group_name_H-M   'P 1'
#
loop_
_entity.id
_entity.type
_entity.pdbx_description
1 polymer ?
#
loop_
_entity_poly.entity_id
_entity_poly.type
_entity_poly.pdbx_seq_one_letter_code
_entity_poly.pdbx_strand_id
1 'polypeptide(L)' 'MRNDNLTVSSIYDWFQENSGGTETRVLAHLREFARLELARDLKLVFEIKAFEYDWSLNHAGAR' A
#
# COMPACT_ATOMS: atom_id res chain seq x y z
N MET A 1 -7.76 2.81 1.93
CA MET A 1 -8.91 3.30 1.14
C MET A 1 -9.23 4.71 1.59
N ARG A 2 -9.19 5.68 0.66
CA ARG A 2 -9.62 7.06 0.87
C ARG A 2 -10.48 7.44 -0.33
N ASN A 3 -11.75 7.75 -0.11
CA ASN A 3 -12.72 8.06 -1.18
C ASN A 3 -12.70 7.00 -2.30
N ASP A 4 -12.91 5.73 -1.95
CA ASP A 4 -12.88 4.57 -2.86
C ASP A 4 -11.54 4.29 -3.58
N ASN A 5 -10.50 5.06 -3.32
CA ASN A 5 -9.18 4.87 -3.90
C ASN A 5 -8.20 4.21 -2.91
N LEU A 6 -7.35 3.32 -3.43
CA LEU A 6 -6.23 2.78 -2.69
C LEU A 6 -5.08 3.78 -2.68
N THR A 7 -4.94 4.50 -1.58
CA THR A 7 -3.72 5.26 -1.25
C THR A 7 -2.77 4.36 -0.49
N VAL A 8 -1.55 4.24 -1.00
CA VAL A 8 -0.45 3.49 -0.36
C VAL A 8 0.73 4.40 -0.13
N SER A 9 1.50 4.09 0.91
CA SER A 9 2.72 4.83 1.23
C SER A 9 3.72 4.75 0.08
N SER A 10 4.27 5.89 -0.27
CA SER A 10 5.39 6.09 -1.19
C SER A 10 6.63 5.21 -0.95
N ILE A 11 6.82 4.62 0.24
CA ILE A 11 7.91 3.67 0.47
C ILE A 11 7.79 2.44 -0.45
N TYR A 12 6.57 2.14 -0.93
CA TYR A 12 6.33 1.10 -1.93
C TYR A 12 6.84 1.47 -3.32
N ASP A 13 7.08 2.75 -3.61
CA ASP A 13 7.73 3.20 -4.85
C ASP A 13 9.20 2.77 -4.87
N TRP A 14 9.92 3.03 -3.77
CA TRP A 14 11.31 2.61 -3.59
C TRP A 14 11.47 1.10 -3.48
N PHE A 15 10.48 0.42 -2.88
CA PHE A 15 10.42 -1.03 -2.85
C PHE A 15 10.35 -1.64 -4.27
N GLN A 16 9.62 -1.00 -5.18
CA GLN A 16 9.53 -1.44 -6.56
C GLN A 16 10.85 -1.23 -7.32
N GLU A 17 11.42 -0.03 -7.26
CA GLU A 17 12.62 0.33 -8.01
C GLU A 17 13.88 -0.45 -7.59
N ASN A 18 14.10 -0.68 -6.29
CA ASN A 18 15.31 -1.36 -5.80
C ASN A 18 15.18 -2.88 -5.64
N SER A 19 13.96 -3.44 -5.69
CA SER A 19 13.72 -4.88 -5.49
C SER A 19 13.16 -5.61 -6.72
N GLY A 20 13.03 -4.92 -7.86
CA GLY A 20 12.38 -5.48 -9.06
C GLY A 20 10.90 -5.80 -8.82
N GLY A 21 10.21 -4.95 -8.05
CA GLY A 21 8.80 -5.10 -7.73
C GLY A 21 7.93 -4.51 -8.83
N THR A 22 6.97 -5.26 -9.35
CA THR A 22 5.90 -4.72 -10.19
C THR A 22 4.70 -4.33 -9.33
N GLU A 23 3.80 -3.50 -9.85
CA GLU A 23 2.55 -3.10 -9.17
C GLU A 23 1.76 -4.31 -8.67
N THR A 24 1.75 -5.39 -9.46
CA THR A 24 1.17 -6.69 -9.10
C THR A 24 1.78 -7.29 -7.82
N ARG A 25 3.11 -7.17 -7.63
CA ARG A 25 3.80 -7.66 -6.44
C ARG A 25 3.49 -6.80 -5.23
N VAL A 26 3.30 -5.48 -5.40
CA VAL A 26 2.83 -4.59 -4.33
C VAL A 26 1.42 -4.97 -3.89
N LEU A 27 0.48 -5.15 -4.83
CA LEU A 27 -0.87 -5.58 -4.52
C LEU A 27 -0.92 -6.97 -3.84
N ALA A 28 -0.07 -7.90 -4.28
CA ALA A 28 0.05 -9.21 -3.64
C ALA A 28 0.53 -9.10 -2.19
N HIS A 29 1.58 -8.31 -1.95
CA HIS A 29 2.12 -8.09 -0.61
C HIS A 29 1.10 -7.41 0.32
N LEU A 30 0.38 -6.40 -0.17
CA LEU A 30 -0.67 -5.74 0.62
C LEU A 30 -1.78 -6.72 1.02
N ARG A 31 -2.18 -7.63 0.13
CA ARG A 31 -3.20 -8.66 0.44
C ARG A 31 -2.71 -9.67 1.48
N GLU A 32 -1.42 -9.99 1.47
CA GLU A 32 -0.81 -10.94 2.39
C GLU A 32 -0.80 -10.43 3.84
N PHE A 33 -0.52 -9.13 4.03
CA PHE A 33 -0.30 -8.55 5.35
C PHE A 33 -1.44 -7.64 5.86
N ALA A 34 -2.45 -7.37 5.03
CA ALA A 34 -3.62 -6.59 5.45
C ALA A 34 -4.48 -7.34 6.48
N ARG A 35 -5.10 -6.59 7.38
CA ARG A 35 -6.16 -7.11 8.26
C ARG A 35 -7.37 -7.56 7.42
N LEU A 36 -8.16 -8.48 7.97
CA LEU A 36 -9.22 -9.20 7.25
C LEU A 36 -10.17 -8.29 6.44
N GLU A 37 -10.56 -7.14 6.98
CA GLU A 37 -11.44 -6.18 6.29
C GLU A 37 -10.74 -5.57 5.06
N LEU A 38 -9.54 -5.00 5.25
CA LEU A 38 -8.76 -4.42 4.16
C LEU A 38 -8.37 -5.48 3.10
N ALA A 39 -8.05 -6.70 3.51
CA ALA A 39 -7.73 -7.79 2.59
C ALA A 39 -8.94 -8.18 1.70
N ARG A 40 -10.18 -8.04 2.18
CA ARG A 40 -11.38 -8.26 1.37
C ARG A 40 -11.52 -7.19 0.30
N ASP A 41 -11.35 -5.93 0.67
CA ASP A 41 -11.49 -4.81 -0.26
C ASP A 41 -10.39 -4.85 -1.34
N LEU A 42 -9.17 -5.22 -0.96
CA LEU A 42 -8.02 -5.36 -1.88
C LEU A 42 -8.20 -6.47 -2.94
N LYS A 43 -9.17 -7.38 -2.80
CA LYS A 43 -9.49 -8.39 -3.84
C LYS A 43 -10.11 -7.76 -5.09
N LEU A 44 -10.75 -6.59 -4.95
CA LEU A 44 -11.41 -5.89 -6.05
C LEU A 44 -10.53 -4.79 -6.67
N VAL A 45 -9.33 -4.57 -6.12
CA VAL A 45 -8.38 -3.58 -6.63
C VAL A 45 -7.44 -4.25 -7.63
N PHE A 46 -7.41 -3.74 -8.86
CA PHE A 46 -6.55 -4.24 -9.93
C PHE A 46 -5.43 -3.29 -10.31
N GLU A 47 -5.51 -2.03 -9.87
CA GLU A 47 -4.53 -1.00 -10.17
C GLU A 47 -4.32 -0.05 -8.98
N ILE A 48 -3.12 0.51 -8.85
CA ILE A 48 -2.81 1.55 -7.86
C ILE A 48 -2.91 2.91 -8.53
N LYS A 49 -3.93 3.70 -8.15
CA LYS A 49 -4.20 5.00 -8.78
C LYS A 49 -3.21 6.10 -8.39
N ALA A 50 -2.64 6.02 -7.19
CA ALA A 50 -1.71 7.02 -6.69
C ALA A 50 -0.85 6.45 -5.56
N PHE A 51 0.38 6.94 -5.49
CA PHE A 51 1.27 6.75 -4.34
C PHE A 51 1.35 8.09 -3.61
N GLU A 52 0.99 8.10 -2.32
CA GLU A 52 1.10 9.30 -1.50
C GLU A 52 2.12 9.08 -0.39
N TYR A 53 2.88 10.14 -0.13
CA TYR A 53 3.98 10.12 0.81
C TYR A 53 3.47 10.49 2.21
N ASP A 54 3.13 9.47 3.02
CA ASP A 54 2.65 9.63 4.40
C ASP A 54 3.74 9.23 5.41
N TRP A 55 4.42 10.23 5.99
CA TRP A 55 5.42 10.07 7.06
C TRP A 55 4.80 9.73 8.42
N SER A 56 3.48 9.81 8.59
CA SER A 56 2.86 9.50 9.89
C SER A 56 3.10 8.05 10.32
N LEU A 57 3.36 7.16 9.36
CA LEU A 57 3.80 5.78 9.59
C LEU A 57 5.15 5.66 10.30
N ASN A 58 6.01 6.67 10.19
CA ASN A 58 7.29 6.76 10.89
C ASN A 58 7.19 7.48 12.23
N HIS A 59 6.02 8.04 12.56
CA HIS A 59 5.80 8.59 13.89
C HIS A 59 5.56 7.42 14.85
N ALA A 60 6.66 6.84 15.35
CA ALA A 60 6.62 6.02 16.55
C ALA A 60 5.93 6.88 17.63
N GLY A 61 4.75 6.44 18.09
CA GLY A 61 3.99 7.18 19.09
C GLY A 61 4.85 7.46 20.33
N ALA A 62 5.08 8.75 20.62
CA ALA A 62 5.33 9.33 21.94
C ALA A 62 5.60 10.83 21.72
N ARG A 63 4.82 11.79 22.22
CA ARG A 63 3.76 11.81 23.25
C ARG A 63 2.53 12.57 22.73
#